data_AF-A0A6C0KYW6-F1
#
_entry.id   AF-A0A6C0KYW6-F1
#
_cell.length_a   1.000
_cell.length_b   1.000
_cell.length_c   1.000
_cell.angle_alpha   90.00
_cell.angle_beta   90.00
_cell.angle_gamma   90.00
#
_symmetry.space_group_name_H-M   'P 1'
#
loop_
_entity.id
_entity.type
_entity.pdbx_description
1 polymer ?
#
loop_
_entity_poly.entity_id
_entity_poly.type
_entity_poly.pdbx_seq_one_letter_code
_entity_poly.pdbx_strand_id
1 'polypeptide(L)'
;MNNKSGNHTPESIDTTMEQIIQELDHKNLLHLNSSKIKEMKNIILQKLYLSREELLKYHRVLSKYRYVDELDEIKLGSYIRWFNLKKTESLKLTNGGILIDVQPGIDDINLVCKNNMNILFTLSLNKSIVFQKINYQEELLIKIVDYIQK
;
A
#
# COMPACT_ATOMS: atom_id res chain seq x y z
N MET A 1 -28.86 15.48 41.52
CA MET A 1 -27.57 15.39 40.79
C MET A 1 -27.81 14.58 39.52
N ASN A 2 -28.16 15.26 38.42
CA ASN A 2 -28.31 14.60 37.12
C ASN A 2 -27.12 15.01 36.24
N ASN A 3 -26.24 14.05 35.97
CA ASN A 3 -25.17 14.20 35.00
C ASN A 3 -25.77 14.22 33.60
N LYS A 4 -25.49 15.31 32.88
CA LYS A 4 -25.88 15.56 31.49
C LYS A 4 -25.22 14.52 30.58
N SER A 5 -26.05 13.78 29.85
CA SER A 5 -25.66 13.10 28.62
C SER A 5 -25.13 14.14 27.62
N GLY A 6 -23.88 13.96 27.17
CA GLY A 6 -23.28 14.76 26.12
C GLY A 6 -23.96 14.48 24.79
N ASN A 7 -24.78 15.43 24.33
CA ASN A 7 -25.30 15.46 22.97
C ASN A 7 -24.13 15.79 22.03
N HIS A 8 -23.54 14.78 21.39
CA HIS A 8 -22.70 15.01 20.21
C HIS A 8 -23.61 15.41 19.06
N THR A 9 -23.56 16.68 18.65
CA THR A 9 -24.36 17.22 17.54
C THR A 9 -23.76 16.80 16.19
N PRO A 10 -24.59 16.50 15.17
CA PRO A 10 -24.13 16.10 13.83
C PRO A 10 -23.14 17.08 13.18
N GLU A 11 -23.33 18.39 13.38
CA GLU A 11 -22.48 19.45 12.82
C GLU A 11 -20.99 19.35 13.23
N SER A 12 -20.71 18.84 14.44
CA SER A 12 -19.33 18.68 14.90
C SER A 12 -18.57 17.57 14.16
N ILE A 13 -19.30 16.56 13.67
CA ILE A 13 -18.74 15.43 12.95
C ILE A 13 -18.44 15.84 11.51
N ASP A 14 -19.36 16.56 10.86
CA ASP A 14 -19.17 17.04 9.49
C ASP A 14 -17.98 17.99 9.37
N THR A 15 -17.83 18.92 10.33
CA THR A 15 -16.68 19.82 10.39
C THR A 15 -15.35 19.06 10.52
N THR A 16 -15.35 17.96 11.30
CA THR A 16 -14.15 17.13 11.49
C THR A 16 -13.80 16.35 10.21
N MET A 17 -14.82 15.91 9.45
CA MET A 17 -14.63 15.21 8.19
C MET A 17 -14.06 16.12 7.10
N GLU A 18 -14.54 17.36 7.00
CA GLU A 18 -14.02 18.37 6.07
C GLU A 18 -12.54 18.69 6.33
N GLN A 19 -12.13 18.77 7.61
CA GLN A 19 -10.73 18.96 7.99
C GLN A 19 -9.85 17.77 7.57
N ILE A 20 -10.34 16.54 7.75
CA ILE A 20 -9.64 15.33 7.30
C ILE A 20 -9.50 15.35 5.78
N ILE A 21 -10.54 15.78 5.05
CA ILE A 21 -10.50 15.88 3.57
C ILE A 21 -9.42 16.86 3.12
N GLN A 22 -9.39 18.07 3.69
CA GLN A 22 -8.39 19.08 3.35
C GLN A 22 -6.97 18.60 3.63
N GLU A 23 -6.75 17.90 4.75
CA GLU A 23 -5.44 17.31 5.03
C GLU A 23 -5.05 16.22 4.04
N LEU A 24 -5.99 15.35 3.65
CA LEU A 24 -5.75 14.28 2.69
C LEU A 24 -5.47 14.85 1.29
N ASP A 25 -6.17 15.91 0.89
CA ASP A 25 -5.94 16.61 -0.37
C ASP A 25 -4.55 17.28 -0.38
N HIS A 26 -4.21 18.00 0.70
CA HIS A 26 -2.89 18.61 0.86
C HIS A 26 -1.74 17.59 0.83
N LYS A 27 -1.99 16.37 1.33
CA LYS A 27 -1.05 15.24 1.25
C LYS A 27 -1.09 14.50 -0.09
N ASN A 28 -1.84 14.99 -1.07
CA ASN A 28 -2.13 14.33 -2.35
C ASN A 28 -2.72 12.92 -2.20
N LEU A 29 -3.34 12.55 -1.07
CA LEU A 29 -3.80 11.18 -0.81
C LEU A 29 -5.18 10.87 -1.42
N LEU A 30 -5.90 11.86 -1.98
CA LEU A 30 -7.24 11.65 -2.56
C LEU A 30 -7.25 10.74 -3.80
N HIS A 31 -6.11 10.55 -4.46
CA HIS A 31 -6.00 9.60 -5.57
C HIS A 31 -5.97 8.12 -5.10
N LEU A 32 -5.83 7.86 -3.79
CA LEU A 32 -5.75 6.53 -3.20
C LEU A 32 -7.12 6.00 -2.75
N ASN A 33 -8.12 6.02 -3.63
CA ASN A 33 -9.38 5.33 -3.38
C ASN A 33 -9.25 3.82 -3.71
N SER A 34 -10.19 3.01 -3.23
CA SER A 34 -10.08 1.55 -3.40
C SER A 34 -10.17 1.11 -4.85
N SER A 35 -10.89 1.86 -5.69
CA SER A 35 -10.99 1.61 -7.13
C SER A 35 -9.64 1.80 -7.81
N LYS A 36 -8.92 2.89 -7.51
CA LYS A 36 -7.61 3.18 -8.11
C LYS A 36 -6.55 2.19 -7.67
N ILE A 37 -6.54 1.82 -6.39
CA ILE A 37 -5.63 0.79 -5.86
C ILE A 37 -5.86 -0.56 -6.57
N LYS A 38 -7.13 -0.93 -6.80
CA LYS A 38 -7.47 -2.16 -7.54
C LYS A 38 -7.05 -2.06 -9.01
N GLU A 39 -7.31 -0.93 -9.64
CA GLU A 39 -6.95 -0.66 -11.04
C GLU A 39 -5.44 -0.78 -11.25
N MET A 40 -4.63 -0.04 -10.50
CA MET A 40 -3.17 -0.05 -10.62
C MET A 40 -2.59 -1.45 -10.38
N LYS A 41 -3.09 -2.15 -9.35
CA LYS A 41 -2.69 -3.54 -9.08
C LYS A 41 -3.04 -4.47 -10.23
N ASN A 42 -4.23 -4.33 -10.82
CA ASN A 42 -4.64 -5.15 -11.96
C ASN A 42 -3.76 -4.86 -13.18
N ILE A 43 -3.54 -3.59 -13.52
CA ILE A 43 -2.69 -3.18 -14.65
C ILE A 43 -1.30 -3.80 -14.51
N ILE A 44 -0.66 -3.66 -13.35
CA ILE A 44 0.70 -4.13 -13.17
C ILE A 44 0.81 -5.67 -13.15
N LEU A 45 -0.16 -6.37 -12.57
CA LEU A 45 -0.18 -7.84 -12.61
C LEU A 45 -0.43 -8.39 -14.02
N GLN A 46 -1.24 -7.71 -14.84
CA GLN A 46 -1.42 -8.11 -16.24
C GLN A 46 -0.15 -7.92 -17.07
N LYS A 47 0.66 -6.89 -16.78
CA LYS A 47 1.96 -6.65 -17.42
C LYS A 47 3.00 -7.75 -17.13
N LEU A 48 2.75 -8.63 -16.17
CA LEU A 48 3.67 -9.71 -15.79
C LEU A 48 3.54 -10.98 -16.64
N TYR A 49 2.68 -10.99 -17.67
CA TYR A 49 2.45 -12.14 -18.56
C TYR A 49 2.15 -13.46 -17.81
N LEU A 50 1.43 -13.34 -16.69
CA LEU A 50 1.07 -14.45 -15.82
C LEU A 50 -0.02 -15.31 -16.47
N SER A 51 -0.03 -16.60 -16.15
CA SER A 51 -1.19 -17.43 -16.46
C SER A 51 -2.44 -16.95 -15.73
N ARG A 52 -3.63 -17.29 -16.24
CA ARG A 52 -4.90 -16.93 -15.60
C ARG A 52 -5.00 -17.40 -14.15
N GLU A 53 -4.50 -18.60 -13.87
CA GLU A 53 -4.50 -19.19 -12.52
C GLU A 53 -3.59 -18.41 -11.57
N GLU A 54 -2.40 -18.03 -12.03
CA GLU A 54 -1.47 -17.21 -11.27
C GLU A 54 -2.03 -15.81 -11.02
N LEU A 55 -2.66 -15.20 -12.02
CA LEU A 55 -3.27 -13.89 -11.89
C LEU A 55 -4.35 -13.91 -10.78
N LEU A 56 -5.27 -14.88 -10.82
CA LEU A 56 -6.30 -15.07 -9.79
C LEU A 56 -5.68 -15.32 -8.40
N LYS A 57 -4.66 -16.18 -8.33
CA LYS A 57 -3.93 -16.46 -7.09
C LYS A 57 -3.31 -15.19 -6.51
N TYR A 58 -2.62 -14.40 -7.32
CA TYR A 58 -1.93 -13.19 -6.84
C TYR A 58 -2.91 -12.08 -6.49
N HIS A 59 -4.02 -11.91 -7.20
CA HIS A 59 -5.09 -11.00 -6.76
C HIS A 59 -5.62 -11.33 -5.37
N ARG A 60 -5.82 -12.63 -5.07
CA ARG A 60 -6.28 -13.08 -3.74
C ARG A 60 -5.24 -12.79 -2.66
N VAL A 61 -3.98 -13.17 -2.91
CA VAL A 61 -2.88 -13.02 -1.96
C VAL A 61 -2.52 -11.56 -1.70
N LEU A 62 -2.65 -10.71 -2.73
CA LEU A 62 -2.37 -9.27 -2.66
C LEU A 62 -3.64 -8.43 -2.43
N SER A 63 -4.74 -9.03 -1.94
CA SER A 63 -6.01 -8.33 -1.71
C SER A 63 -5.86 -7.11 -0.79
N LYS A 64 -5.10 -7.25 0.30
CA LYS A 64 -4.77 -6.18 1.27
C LYS A 64 -3.46 -5.45 0.97
N TYR A 65 -3.02 -5.46 -0.28
CA TYR A 65 -1.80 -4.81 -0.72
C TYR A 65 -2.10 -3.81 -1.82
N ARG A 66 -1.33 -2.72 -1.84
CA ARG A 66 -1.27 -1.74 -2.92
C ARG A 66 0.04 -1.87 -3.68
N TYR A 67 0.01 -1.56 -4.97
CA TYR A 67 1.23 -1.39 -5.76
C TYR A 67 1.94 -0.11 -5.31
N VAL A 68 3.28 -0.12 -5.33
CA VAL A 68 4.13 1.04 -5.02
C VAL A 68 5.15 1.16 -6.14
N ASP A 69 5.17 2.31 -6.82
CA ASP A 69 6.07 2.61 -7.94
C ASP A 69 7.20 3.55 -7.52
N GLU A 70 6.87 4.57 -6.73
CA GLU A 70 7.79 5.63 -6.32
C GLU A 70 8.28 5.45 -4.87
N LEU A 71 9.44 6.04 -4.57
CA LEU A 71 10.05 5.91 -3.25
C LEU A 71 9.27 6.66 -2.16
N ASP A 72 8.75 7.84 -2.47
CA ASP A 72 8.00 8.69 -1.54
C ASP A 72 6.71 8.02 -1.04
N GLU A 73 6.15 7.10 -1.84
CA GLU A 73 5.03 6.27 -1.45
C GLU A 73 5.38 5.15 -0.47
N ILE A 74 6.65 4.72 -0.38
CA ILE A 74 7.05 3.60 0.46
C ILE A 74 7.16 4.02 1.93
N LYS A 75 6.70 3.15 2.84
CA LYS A 75 6.70 3.44 4.27
C LYS A 75 7.58 2.46 5.03
N LEU A 76 8.59 2.99 5.72
CA LEU A 76 9.40 2.22 6.69
C LEU A 76 8.50 1.52 7.72
N GLY A 77 8.90 0.32 8.13
CA GLY A 77 8.13 -0.55 9.01
C GLY A 77 6.98 -1.31 8.32
N SER A 78 6.69 -1.03 7.05
CA SER A 78 5.63 -1.74 6.33
C SER A 78 6.09 -3.11 5.86
N TYR A 79 5.16 -4.06 5.82
CA TYR A 79 5.40 -5.35 5.21
C TYR A 79 5.25 -5.25 3.69
N ILE A 80 6.29 -5.64 2.95
CA ILE A 80 6.29 -5.62 1.49
C ILE A 80 6.47 -7.02 0.92
N ARG A 81 5.87 -7.25 -0.25
CA ARG A 81 6.10 -8.42 -1.11
C ARG A 81 6.43 -7.92 -2.51
N TRP A 82 7.20 -8.67 -3.28
CA TRP A 82 7.58 -8.21 -4.61
C TRP A 82 7.76 -9.35 -5.60
N PHE A 83 7.73 -9.00 -6.89
CA PHE A 83 8.28 -9.82 -7.95
C PHE A 83 9.65 -9.29 -8.33
N ASN A 84 10.62 -10.19 -8.51
CA ASN A 84 11.95 -9.81 -8.96
C ASN A 84 12.01 -9.90 -10.50
N LEU A 85 12.19 -8.75 -11.17
CA LEU A 85 12.19 -8.67 -12.63
C LEU A 85 13.48 -9.20 -13.26
N LYS A 86 14.57 -9.30 -12.49
CA LYS A 86 15.84 -9.90 -12.97
C LYS A 86 15.76 -11.41 -13.10
N LYS A 87 14.84 -12.07 -12.37
CA LYS A 87 14.74 -13.53 -12.33
C LYS A 87 13.67 -14.00 -13.31
N THR A 88 14.01 -14.02 -14.59
CA THR A 88 13.09 -14.31 -15.70
C THR A 88 12.61 -15.76 -15.77
N GLU A 89 13.41 -16.71 -15.28
CA GLU A 89 13.07 -18.15 -15.35
C GLU A 89 11.87 -18.55 -14.49
N SER A 90 11.58 -17.80 -13.42
CA SER A 90 10.40 -18.05 -12.58
C SER A 90 9.97 -16.79 -11.85
N LEU A 91 9.13 -16.01 -12.52
CA LEU A 91 8.51 -14.82 -11.94
C LEU A 91 7.53 -15.24 -10.83
N LYS A 92 8.01 -15.24 -9.59
CA LYS A 92 7.24 -15.63 -8.40
C LYS A 92 7.18 -14.50 -7.40
N LEU A 93 6.01 -14.35 -6.77
CA LEU A 93 5.83 -13.42 -5.67
C LEU A 93 6.64 -13.91 -4.46
N THR A 94 7.51 -13.07 -3.93
CA THR A 94 8.28 -13.39 -2.72
C THR A 94 7.37 -13.52 -1.50
N ASN A 95 7.84 -14.19 -0.45
CA ASN A 95 7.11 -14.25 0.82
C ASN A 95 7.00 -12.86 1.47
N GLY A 96 8.01 -12.02 1.27
CA GLY A 96 8.05 -10.65 1.75
C GLY A 96 8.97 -10.43 2.95
N GLY A 97 8.93 -9.22 3.48
CA GLY A 97 9.62 -8.81 4.70
C GLY A 97 9.18 -7.43 5.16
N ILE A 98 9.61 -7.06 6.36
CA ILE A 98 9.41 -5.72 6.91
C ILE A 98 10.51 -4.82 6.34
N LEU A 99 10.12 -3.71 5.70
CA LEU A 99 11.04 -2.68 5.27
C LEU A 99 11.63 -1.99 6.50
N ILE A 100 12.95 -2.02 6.66
CA ILE A 100 13.63 -1.43 7.82
C ILE A 100 14.48 -0.21 7.44
N ASP A 101 14.92 -0.13 6.19
CA ASP A 101 15.78 0.95 5.72
C ASP A 101 15.66 1.10 4.19
N VAL A 102 16.04 2.28 3.69
CA VAL A 102 16.13 2.60 2.26
C VAL A 102 17.51 3.21 2.02
N GLN A 103 18.26 2.61 1.11
CA GLN A 103 19.65 2.99 0.86
C GLN A 103 19.84 3.40 -0.60
N PRO A 104 20.61 4.48 -0.88
CA PRO A 104 21.00 4.81 -2.24
C PRO A 104 21.93 3.72 -2.80
N GLY A 105 21.59 3.23 -3.99
CA GLY A 105 22.46 2.41 -4.82
C GLY A 105 23.20 3.27 -5.86
N ILE A 106 23.97 2.62 -6.72
CA ILE A 106 24.78 3.29 -7.77
C ILE A 106 23.87 4.00 -8.80
N ASP A 107 22.78 3.35 -9.22
CA ASP A 107 21.75 3.87 -10.15
C ASP A 107 20.34 3.39 -9.78
N ASP A 108 20.16 2.96 -8.53
CA ASP A 108 18.88 2.48 -8.04
C ASP A 108 18.70 2.78 -6.56
N ILE A 109 17.50 2.51 -6.07
CA ILE A 109 17.16 2.63 -4.66
C ILE A 109 17.02 1.22 -4.13
N ASN A 110 17.77 0.91 -3.08
CA ASN A 110 17.76 -0.40 -2.45
C ASN A 110 16.89 -0.36 -1.20
N LEU A 111 15.91 -1.24 -1.17
CA LEU A 111 15.04 -1.46 -0.04
C LEU A 111 15.67 -2.55 0.84
N VAL A 112 15.98 -2.22 2.09
CA VAL A 112 16.53 -3.17 3.05
C VAL A 112 15.37 -3.72 3.87
N CYS A 113 15.22 -5.04 3.84
CA CYS A 113 14.12 -5.73 4.47
C CYS A 113 14.61 -6.80 5.45
N LYS A 114 13.76 -7.09 6.43
CA LYS A 114 13.97 -8.11 7.44
C LYS A 114 12.82 -9.11 7.40
N ASN A 115 13.12 -10.41 7.33
CA ASN A 115 12.08 -11.44 7.46
C ASN A 115 11.84 -11.83 8.93
N ASN A 116 10.87 -12.71 9.16
CA ASN A 116 10.54 -13.22 10.49
C ASN A 116 11.66 -14.06 11.14
N MET A 117 12.64 -14.54 10.35
CA MET A 117 13.84 -15.22 10.84
C MET A 117 14.99 -14.25 11.15
N ASN A 118 14.72 -12.94 11.19
CA ASN A 118 15.70 -11.87 11.38
C ASN A 118 16.79 -11.80 10.29
N ILE A 119 16.61 -12.46 9.16
CA ILE A 119 17.54 -12.38 8.03
C ILE A 119 17.29 -11.07 7.29
N LEU A 120 18.37 -10.32 7.08
CA LEU A 120 18.38 -9.12 6.27
C LEU A 120 18.62 -9.48 4.80
N PHE A 121 17.91 -8.80 3.93
CA PHE A 121 18.10 -8.89 2.49
C PHE A 121 17.72 -7.57 1.84
N THR A 122 18.25 -7.34 0.64
CA THR A 122 17.99 -6.14 -0.13
C THR A 122 17.32 -6.47 -1.44
N LEU A 123 16.47 -5.56 -1.91
CA LEU A 123 15.93 -5.58 -3.26
C LEU A 123 16.09 -4.20 -3.89
N SER A 124 16.27 -4.17 -5.19
CA SER A 124 16.29 -2.91 -5.94
C SER A 124 14.86 -2.57 -6.37
N LEU A 125 14.41 -1.35 -6.05
CA LEU A 125 13.08 -0.84 -6.39
C LEU A 125 12.84 -0.88 -7.91
N ASN A 126 13.75 -0.31 -8.70
CA ASN A 126 13.64 -0.25 -10.17
C ASN A 126 13.65 -1.62 -10.86
N LYS A 127 14.15 -2.66 -10.17
CA LYS A 127 14.22 -4.04 -10.70
C LYS A 127 13.18 -4.95 -10.05
N SER A 128 12.20 -4.39 -9.35
CA SER A 128 11.17 -5.14 -8.63
C SER A 128 9.80 -4.53 -8.81
N ILE A 129 8.77 -5.36 -8.86
CA ILE A 129 7.38 -4.89 -8.73
C ILE A 129 7.00 -5.05 -7.27
N VAL A 130 6.86 -3.93 -6.55
CA VAL A 130 6.70 -3.91 -5.10
C VAL A 130 5.23 -3.73 -4.73
N PHE A 131 4.80 -4.50 -3.73
CA PHE A 131 3.49 -4.41 -3.13
C PHE A 131 3.62 -4.17 -1.63
N GLN A 132 3.06 -3.07 -1.15
CA GLN A 132 3.03 -2.72 0.27
C GLN A 132 1.70 -3.15 0.90
N LYS A 133 1.77 -3.79 2.07
CA LYS A 133 0.59 -4.15 2.85
C LYS A 133 -0.07 -2.88 3.39
N ILE A 134 -1.37 -2.77 3.14
CA ILE A 134 -2.21 -1.69 3.68
C ILE A 134 -2.45 -1.98 5.16
N ASN A 135 -2.09 -1.04 6.03
CA ASN A 135 -2.33 -1.14 7.46
C ASN A 135 -3.78 -0.74 7.81
N TYR A 136 -4.19 -0.95 9.06
CA TYR A 136 -5.57 -0.70 9.49
C TYR A 136 -5.98 0.78 9.36
N GLN A 137 -5.08 1.71 9.69
CA GLN A 137 -5.35 3.14 9.58
C GLN A 137 -5.49 3.56 8.12
N GLU A 138 -4.62 3.07 7.24
CA GLU A 138 -4.72 3.28 5.80
C GLU A 138 -6.02 2.69 5.24
N GLU A 139 -6.42 1.50 5.67
CA GLU A 139 -7.69 0.89 5.26
C GLU A 139 -8.91 1.74 5.67
N LEU A 140 -8.87 2.33 6.88
CA LEU A 140 -9.92 3.24 7.35
C LEU A 140 -9.96 4.52 6.52
N LEU A 141 -8.81 5.12 6.24
CA LEU A 141 -8.71 6.32 5.40
C LEU A 141 -9.25 6.06 3.99
N ILE A 142 -8.88 4.92 3.38
CA ILE A 142 -9.41 4.53 2.05
C ILE A 142 -10.94 4.42 2.09
N LYS A 143 -11.52 3.82 3.13
CA LYS A 143 -12.98 3.71 3.27
C LYS A 143 -13.67 5.07 3.43
N ILE A 144 -13.05 6.00 4.15
CA ILE A 144 -13.55 7.36 4.31
C ILE A 144 -13.54 8.07 2.94
N VAL A 145 -12.41 8.00 2.21
CA VAL A 145 -12.30 8.56 0.86
C VAL A 145 -13.32 7.95 -0.10
N ASP A 146 -13.49 6.63 -0.08
CA ASP A 146 -14.50 5.92 -0.90
C ASP A 146 -15.93 6.38 -0.58
N TYR A 147 -16.23 6.68 0.69
CA TYR A 147 -17.55 7.18 1.11
C TYR A 147 -17.80 8.60 0.62
N ILE A 148 -16.77 9.46 0.65
CA ILE A 148 -16.87 10.86 0.23
C ILE A 148 -16.99 10.99 -1.30
N GLN A 149 -16.32 10.12 -2.05
CA GLN A 149 -16.35 10.14 -3.52
C GLN A 149 -17.60 9.45 -4.10
N LYS A 150 -18.51 8.99 -3.25
CA LYS A 150 -19.74 8.31 -3.65
C LYS A 150 -20.87 9.30 -3.90
#